data_AF-A0A423U236-F1
#
_entry.id   AF-A0A423U236-F1
#
_cell.length_a   1.000
_cell.length_b   1.000
_cell.length_c   1.000
_cell.angle_alpha   90.00
_cell.angle_beta   90.00
_cell.angle_gamma   90.00
#
_symmetry.space_group_name_H-M   'P 1'
#
loop_
_entity.id
_entity.type
_entity.pdbx_description
1 polymer ?
#
loop_
_entity_poly.entity_id
_entity_poly.type
_entity_poly.pdbx_seq_one_letter_code
_entity_poly.pdbx_strand_id
1 'polypeptide(L)'
;MYLTTKLSNPNYVPEVSVKVTLVNFALTGAGLEDQLLALVVAHEKPELEEERVTLMLQTAQNKKNLKELEDRILSTLSSSKGSILEDETAINILSDANRLVKETQEKQTIAEETEKKINATRLGYRPVAVTASILFFTLRDLAALDPMYQFSLNWFVNLFSNSIDNSEKASELPDRLNALQSHFTLSLYHNVCTGLFEKDKLVFSFLMCVNLQRAEKNVDDAEWLFLLTGGVALSTGPSPNPAPEWLPETSWQQIQWLHCLPSLKHLVMEFAEHLEEWRAVFESETPQKETIPSIKEGQEVPLSRMQLLCVLRCLRPDKVVAAVQDYVAGVHRGAALRPGPHLHRLPLLPPPHLPAHARR
;
A
#
# COMPACT_ATOMS: atom_id res chain seq x y z
N MET A 1 17.07 12.96 28.67
CA MET A 1 18.02 12.20 27.82
C MET A 1 17.21 11.45 26.79
N TYR A 2 17.58 11.53 25.51
CA TYR A 2 16.91 10.79 24.43
C TYR A 2 17.85 9.71 23.90
N LEU A 3 17.32 8.51 23.69
CA LEU A 3 18.03 7.36 23.14
C LEU A 3 17.31 6.95 21.86
N THR A 4 18.06 6.69 20.78
CA THR A 4 17.49 6.30 19.48
C THR A 4 18.15 5.02 18.98
N THR A 5 17.39 4.20 18.25
CA THR A 5 17.88 2.98 17.61
C THR A 5 17.34 2.87 16.20
N LYS A 6 18.12 2.29 15.30
CA LYS A 6 17.73 2.02 13.90
C LYS A 6 17.14 0.61 13.71
N LEU A 7 17.18 -0.22 14.75
CA LEU A 7 16.61 -1.57 14.69
C LEU A 7 15.09 -1.47 14.62
N SER A 8 14.48 -2.18 13.67
CA SER A 8 13.02 -2.14 13.48
C SER A 8 12.26 -2.82 14.61
N ASN A 9 12.81 -3.91 15.18
CA ASN A 9 12.18 -4.64 16.29
C ASN A 9 13.23 -5.07 17.34
N PRO A 10 13.78 -4.13 18.12
CA PRO A 10 14.74 -4.42 19.18
C PRO A 10 14.05 -5.12 20.36
N ASN A 11 14.69 -6.14 20.92
CA ASN A 11 14.22 -6.79 22.13
C ASN A 11 14.75 -6.06 23.37
N TYR A 12 13.86 -5.55 24.22
CA TYR A 12 14.21 -4.87 25.46
C TYR A 12 13.83 -5.74 26.65
N VAL A 13 14.76 -5.89 27.60
CA VAL A 13 14.46 -6.55 28.88
C VAL A 13 13.45 -5.71 29.68
N PRO A 14 12.56 -6.33 30.48
CA PRO A 14 11.55 -5.62 31.26
C PRO A 14 12.11 -4.50 32.14
N GLU A 15 13.32 -4.68 32.67
CA GLU A 15 14.00 -3.67 33.48
C GLU A 15 14.22 -2.34 32.74
N VAL A 16 14.50 -2.40 31.44
CA VAL A 16 14.64 -1.20 30.60
C VAL A 16 13.27 -0.55 30.40
N SER A 17 12.23 -1.32 30.09
CA SER A 17 10.87 -0.83 29.86
C SER A 17 10.23 -0.15 31.09
N VAL A 18 10.69 -0.48 32.31
CA VAL A 18 10.24 0.21 33.54
C VAL A 18 10.98 1.54 33.75
N LYS A 19 12.22 1.65 33.29
CA LYS A 19 13.07 2.84 33.50
C LYS A 19 12.91 3.89 32.42
N VAL A 20 12.56 3.50 31.19
CA VAL A 20 12.41 4.41 30.06
C VAL A 20 11.08 4.20 29.34
N THR A 21 10.50 5.30 28.86
CA THR A 21 9.34 5.25 27.98
C THR A 21 9.79 4.94 26.55
N LEU A 22 9.30 3.82 26.00
CA LEU A 22 9.57 3.43 24.62
C LEU A 22 8.57 4.13 23.69
N VAL A 23 9.09 4.77 22.63
CA VAL A 23 8.28 5.42 21.58
C VAL A 23 8.59 4.73 20.26
N ASN A 24 7.56 4.22 19.60
CA ASN A 24 7.72 3.54 18.31
C ASN A 24 7.67 4.56 17.16
N PHE A 25 8.79 4.71 16.45
CA PHE A 25 8.92 5.54 15.25
C PHE A 25 8.87 4.71 13.95
N ALA A 26 8.46 3.44 14.02
CA ALA A 26 8.28 2.63 12.82
C ALA A 26 7.22 3.25 11.92
N LEU A 27 7.57 3.41 10.64
CA LEU A 27 6.67 3.96 9.63
C LEU A 27 5.52 2.98 9.38
N THR A 28 4.29 3.46 9.52
CA THR A 28 3.06 2.69 9.29
C THR A 28 2.49 2.97 7.91
N GLY A 29 1.71 2.03 7.37
CA GLY A 29 0.98 2.18 6.10
C GLY A 29 0.16 3.46 6.04
N ALA A 30 -0.67 3.67 7.06
CA ALA A 30 -1.52 4.85 7.18
C ALA A 30 -0.73 6.15 7.36
N GLY A 31 0.34 6.14 8.17
CA GLY A 31 1.16 7.33 8.39
C GLY A 31 1.87 7.80 7.12
N LEU A 32 2.42 6.85 6.33
CA LEU A 32 3.02 7.17 5.04
C LEU A 32 1.97 7.61 4.02
N GLU A 33 0.81 6.95 3.98
CA GLU A 33 -0.30 7.33 3.10
C GLU A 33 -0.74 8.78 3.35
N ASP A 34 -0.93 9.19 4.61
CA ASP A 34 -1.28 10.57 4.95
C ASP A 34 -0.20 11.57 4.54
N GLN A 35 1.08 11.20 4.70
CA GLN A 35 2.21 12.02 4.27
C GLN A 35 2.23 12.20 2.75
N LEU A 36 2.07 11.12 1.98
CA LEU A 36 2.06 11.15 0.52
C LEU A 36 0.81 11.86 -0.02
N LEU A 37 -0.33 11.74 0.69
CA LEU A 37 -1.56 12.47 0.36
C LEU A 37 -1.38 13.98 0.52
N ALA A 38 -0.77 14.42 1.63
CA ALA A 38 -0.45 15.83 1.81
C ALA A 38 0.47 16.34 0.70
N LEU A 39 1.47 15.55 0.31
CA LEU A 39 2.41 15.91 -0.73
C LEU A 39 1.77 16.05 -2.12
N VAL A 40 0.96 15.07 -2.55
CA VAL A 40 0.29 15.15 -3.86
C VAL A 40 -0.69 16.33 -3.91
N VAL A 41 -1.39 16.61 -2.81
CA VAL A 41 -2.32 17.75 -2.73
C VAL A 41 -1.58 19.08 -2.73
N ALA A 42 -0.44 19.19 -2.05
CA ALA A 42 0.39 20.39 -2.07
C ALA A 42 0.89 20.72 -3.48
N HIS A 43 1.21 19.71 -4.30
CA HIS A 43 1.63 19.91 -5.69
C HIS A 43 0.44 20.19 -6.63
N GLU A 44 -0.68 19.48 -6.49
CA GLU A 44 -1.81 19.58 -7.42
C GLU A 44 -2.75 20.76 -7.10
N LYS A 45 -2.91 21.11 -5.82
CA LYS A 45 -3.80 22.17 -5.32
C LYS A 45 -3.13 22.94 -4.18
N PRO A 46 -2.06 23.70 -4.46
CA PRO A 46 -1.32 24.44 -3.43
C PRO A 46 -2.21 25.40 -2.64
N GLU A 47 -3.11 26.12 -3.31
CA GLU A 47 -4.07 27.05 -2.67
C GLU A 47 -4.94 26.36 -1.62
N LEU A 48 -5.38 25.12 -1.88
CA LEU A 48 -6.19 24.34 -0.96
C LEU A 48 -5.40 23.89 0.27
N GLU A 49 -4.12 23.59 0.10
CA GLU A 49 -3.24 23.23 1.21
C GLU A 49 -2.88 24.46 2.08
N GLU A 50 -2.66 25.63 1.46
CA GLU A 50 -2.48 26.90 2.19
C GLU A 50 -3.73 27.28 2.99
N GLU A 51 -4.92 27.13 2.40
CA GLU A 51 -6.19 27.34 3.09
C GLU A 51 -6.35 26.37 4.26
N ARG A 52 -6.02 25.09 4.08
CA ARG A 52 -6.05 24.08 5.14
C ARG A 52 -5.16 24.45 6.32
N VAL A 53 -3.92 24.86 6.05
CA VAL A 53 -2.95 25.25 7.09
C VAL A 53 -3.45 26.49 7.84
N THR A 54 -3.98 27.48 7.12
CA THR A 54 -4.56 28.69 7.71
C THR A 54 -5.74 28.34 8.62
N LEU A 55 -6.64 27.50 8.14
CA LEU A 55 -7.82 27.07 8.87
C LEU A 55 -7.47 26.24 10.11
N MET A 56 -6.43 25.39 10.02
CA MET A 56 -5.91 24.66 11.17
C MET A 56 -5.42 25.59 12.28
N LEU A 57 -4.67 26.65 11.93
CA LEU A 57 -4.22 27.66 12.88
C LEU A 57 -5.38 28.43 13.50
N GLN A 58 -6.38 28.81 12.69
CA GLN A 58 -7.59 29.48 13.16
C GLN A 58 -8.39 28.59 14.13
N THR A 59 -8.60 27.32 13.81
CA THR A 59 -9.29 26.35 14.67
C THR A 59 -8.54 26.16 16.00
N ALA A 60 -7.21 26.06 15.97
CA ALA A 60 -6.41 25.96 17.18
C ALA A 60 -6.55 27.21 18.06
N GLN A 61 -6.51 28.40 17.46
CA GLN A 61 -6.68 29.67 18.16
C GLN A 61 -8.10 29.83 18.72
N ASN A 62 -9.12 29.47 17.96
CA ASN A 62 -10.52 29.52 18.40
C ASN A 62 -10.76 28.59 19.60
N LYS A 63 -10.25 27.36 19.57
CA LYS A 63 -10.33 26.42 20.70
C LYS A 63 -9.63 26.96 21.95
N LYS A 64 -8.48 27.62 21.77
CA LYS A 64 -7.79 28.30 22.87
C LYS A 64 -8.62 29.45 23.44
N ASN A 65 -9.16 30.32 22.58
CA ASN A 65 -9.99 31.46 22.98
C ASN A 65 -11.27 31.01 23.72
N LEU A 66 -11.92 29.95 23.25
CA LEU A 66 -13.10 29.37 23.92
C LEU A 66 -12.75 28.93 25.34
N LYS A 67 -11.64 28.21 25.52
CA LYS A 67 -11.17 27.78 26.84
C LYS A 67 -10.83 28.96 27.75
N GLU A 68 -10.16 29.99 27.24
CA GLU A 68 -9.83 31.20 28.02
C GLU A 68 -11.09 31.97 28.43
N LEU A 69 -12.11 32.03 27.56
CA LEU A 69 -13.40 32.63 27.88
C LEU A 69 -14.18 31.81 28.93
N GLU A 70 -14.15 30.48 28.85
CA GLU A 70 -14.72 29.58 29.86
C GLU A 70 -14.03 29.76 31.21
N ASP A 71 -12.70 29.76 31.24
CA ASP A 71 -11.91 29.97 32.46
C ASP A 71 -12.18 31.34 33.08
N ARG A 72 -12.38 32.38 32.25
CA ARG A 72 -12.77 33.73 32.69
C ARG A 72 -14.16 33.73 33.33
N ILE A 73 -15.15 33.05 32.72
CA ILE A 73 -16.49 32.89 33.29
C ILE A 73 -16.42 32.19 34.66
N LEU A 74 -15.69 31.07 34.74
CA LEU A 74 -15.52 30.32 35.99
C LEU A 74 -14.82 31.14 37.07
N SER A 75 -13.79 31.90 36.71
CA SER A 75 -13.07 32.80 37.61
C SER A 75 -13.99 33.88 38.17
N THR A 76 -14.78 34.54 37.33
CA THR A 76 -15.76 35.55 37.76
C THR A 76 -16.83 34.95 38.69
N LEU A 77 -17.36 33.77 38.37
CA LEU A 77 -18.33 33.06 39.23
C LEU A 77 -17.74 32.63 40.58
N SER A 78 -16.46 32.26 40.61
CA SER A 78 -15.78 31.80 41.83
C SER A 78 -15.35 32.94 42.75
N SER A 79 -15.04 34.11 42.18
CA SER A 79 -14.52 35.28 42.91
C SER A 79 -15.62 36.16 43.47
N SER A 80 -16.84 36.09 42.93
CA SER A 80 -18.02 36.77 43.48
C SER A 80 -18.43 36.17 44.83
N LYS A 81 -18.06 36.83 45.93
CA LYS A 81 -18.54 36.50 47.29
C LYS A 81 -19.80 37.29 47.61
N GLY A 82 -20.97 36.72 47.33
CA GLY A 82 -22.27 37.38 47.56
C GLY A 82 -23.32 36.96 46.52
N SER A 83 -24.46 37.66 46.47
CA SER A 83 -25.46 37.47 45.42
C SER A 83 -24.90 38.01 44.09
N ILE A 84 -24.59 37.13 43.13
CA ILE A 84 -24.13 37.49 41.78
C ILE A 84 -25.10 38.45 41.07
N LEU A 85 -26.37 38.42 41.44
CA LEU A 85 -27.42 39.31 40.90
C LEU A 85 -27.23 40.77 41.33
N GLU A 86 -26.42 41.04 42.34
CA GLU A 86 -26.15 42.39 42.86
C GLU A 86 -24.80 42.96 42.39
N ASP A 87 -23.93 42.14 41.78
CA ASP A 87 -22.65 42.57 41.23
C ASP A 87 -22.79 42.93 39.74
N GLU A 88 -23.09 44.20 39.50
CA GLU A 88 -23.24 44.77 38.15
C GLU A 88 -21.98 44.57 37.29
N THR A 89 -20.79 44.51 37.90
CA THR A 89 -19.53 44.28 37.19
C THR A 89 -19.40 42.84 36.73
N ALA A 90 -19.78 41.87 37.59
CA ALA A 90 -19.81 40.46 37.23
C ALA A 90 -20.84 40.19 36.13
N ILE A 91 -22.02 40.82 36.19
CA ILE A 91 -23.07 40.69 35.18
C ILE A 91 -22.58 41.18 33.80
N ASN A 92 -21.92 42.33 33.74
CA ASN A 92 -21.38 42.86 32.49
C ASN A 92 -20.26 41.98 31.92
N ILE A 93 -19.33 41.51 32.77
CA ILE A 93 -18.24 40.62 32.36
C ILE A 93 -18.78 39.29 31.82
N LEU A 94 -19.80 38.72 32.48
CA LEU A 94 -20.45 37.48 32.07
C LEU A 94 -21.24 37.64 30.76
N SER A 95 -21.94 38.76 30.61
CA SER A 95 -22.69 39.08 29.38
C SER A 95 -21.75 39.22 28.18
N ASP A 96 -20.67 39.97 28.33
CA ASP A 96 -19.66 40.14 27.27
C ASP A 96 -18.93 38.83 26.95
N ALA A 97 -18.55 38.05 27.98
CA ALA A 97 -17.92 36.76 27.77
C ALA A 97 -18.86 35.78 27.04
N ASN A 98 -20.13 35.69 27.44
CA ASN A 98 -21.13 34.84 26.76
C ASN A 98 -21.36 35.26 25.31
N ARG A 99 -21.38 36.56 25.02
CA ARG A 99 -21.46 37.06 23.64
C ARG A 99 -20.26 36.61 22.81
N LEU A 100 -19.04 36.80 23.32
CA LEU A 100 -17.81 36.39 22.63
C LEU A 100 -17.71 34.86 22.46
N VAL A 101 -18.20 34.07 23.43
CA VAL A 101 -18.29 32.60 23.30
C VAL A 101 -19.20 32.25 22.14
N LYS A 102 -20.40 32.83 22.04
CA LYS A 102 -21.32 32.57 20.92
C LYS A 102 -20.70 32.95 19.57
N GLU A 103 -20.11 34.13 19.45
CA GLU A 103 -19.45 34.57 18.21
C GLU A 103 -18.28 33.66 17.81
N THR A 104 -17.47 33.22 18.79
CA THR A 104 -16.34 32.32 18.52
C THR A 104 -16.82 30.92 18.18
N GLN A 105 -17.91 30.45 18.79
CA GLN A 105 -18.51 29.16 18.49
C GLN A 105 -19.12 29.12 17.08
N GLU A 106 -19.75 30.20 16.62
CA GLU A 106 -20.23 30.33 15.25
C GLU A 106 -19.07 30.28 14.24
N LYS A 107 -18.00 31.05 14.48
CA LYS A 107 -16.78 31.01 13.64
C LYS A 107 -16.14 29.61 13.63
N GLN A 108 -16.11 28.94 14.77
CA GLN A 108 -15.59 27.58 14.90
C GLN A 108 -16.43 26.58 14.08
N THR A 109 -17.75 26.73 14.10
CA THR A 109 -18.67 25.87 13.32
C THR A 109 -18.44 26.06 11.81
N ILE A 110 -18.29 27.31 11.36
CA ILE A 110 -17.98 27.62 9.95
C ILE A 110 -16.62 27.03 9.55
N ALA A 111 -15.60 27.17 10.40
CA ALA A 111 -14.28 26.59 10.15
C ALA A 111 -14.34 25.06 10.00
N GLU A 112 -15.11 24.37 10.85
CA GLU A 112 -15.29 22.92 10.78
C GLU A 112 -16.02 22.47 9.51
N GLU A 113 -17.02 23.23 9.04
CA GLU A 113 -17.69 22.94 7.76
C GLU A 113 -16.76 23.13 6.56
N THR A 114 -15.94 24.18 6.58
CA THR A 114 -14.94 24.43 5.53
C THR A 114 -13.85 23.35 5.57
N GLU A 115 -13.39 22.93 6.75
CA GLU A 115 -12.44 21.82 6.91
C GLU A 115 -12.96 20.52 6.28
N LYS A 116 -14.26 20.21 6.46
CA LYS A 116 -14.89 19.04 5.84
C LYS A 116 -14.85 19.12 4.31
N LYS A 117 -15.11 20.30 3.72
CA LYS A 117 -15.08 20.50 2.25
C LYS A 117 -13.65 20.36 1.70
N ILE A 118 -12.67 20.95 2.38
CA ILE A 118 -11.25 20.83 2.05
C ILE A 118 -10.83 19.35 2.11
N ASN A 119 -11.16 18.65 3.20
CA ASN A 119 -10.84 17.24 3.36
C ASN A 119 -11.53 16.36 2.31
N ALA A 120 -12.78 16.64 1.94
CA ALA A 120 -13.46 15.90 0.88
C ALA A 120 -12.72 15.99 -0.45
N THR A 121 -12.23 17.19 -0.81
CA THR A 121 -11.44 17.39 -2.03
C THR A 121 -10.07 16.69 -1.93
N ARG A 122 -9.43 16.78 -0.77
CA ARG A 122 -8.13 16.13 -0.49
C ARG A 122 -8.23 14.61 -0.66
N LEU A 123 -9.29 14.01 -0.12
CA LEU A 123 -9.53 12.56 -0.20
C LEU A 123 -9.71 12.05 -1.63
N GLY A 124 -10.03 12.91 -2.61
CA GLY A 124 -10.03 12.56 -4.02
C GLY A 124 -8.67 12.05 -4.54
N TYR A 125 -7.56 12.51 -3.95
CA TYR A 125 -6.20 12.08 -4.31
C TYR A 125 -5.69 10.88 -3.50
N ARG A 126 -6.46 10.41 -2.53
CA ARG A 126 -6.09 9.28 -1.66
C ARG A 126 -5.68 8.02 -2.42
N PRO A 127 -6.32 7.62 -3.55
CA PRO A 127 -5.90 6.43 -4.28
C PRO A 127 -4.42 6.47 -4.73
N VAL A 128 -3.90 7.63 -5.11
CA VAL A 128 -2.48 7.78 -5.51
C VAL A 128 -1.55 7.55 -4.32
N ALA A 129 -1.91 8.09 -3.15
CA ALA A 129 -1.14 7.92 -1.92
C ALA A 129 -1.15 6.46 -1.42
N VAL A 130 -2.30 5.77 -1.53
CA VAL A 130 -2.41 4.33 -1.20
C VAL A 130 -1.49 3.51 -2.11
N THR A 131 -1.57 3.70 -3.43
CA THR A 131 -0.70 3.04 -4.41
C THR A 131 0.78 3.26 -4.08
N ALA A 132 1.17 4.51 -3.83
CA ALA A 132 2.56 4.84 -3.52
C ALA A 132 3.01 4.22 -2.17
N SER A 133 2.16 4.21 -1.15
CA SER A 133 2.45 3.56 0.14
C SER A 133 2.70 2.07 -0.04
N ILE A 134 1.83 1.35 -0.78
CA ILE A 134 2.01 -0.08 -1.08
C ILE A 134 3.34 -0.35 -1.79
N LEU A 135 3.68 0.49 -2.77
CA LEU A 135 4.93 0.37 -3.51
C LEU A 135 6.16 0.62 -2.63
N PHE A 136 6.10 1.58 -1.69
CA PHE A 136 7.18 1.81 -0.73
C PHE A 136 7.42 0.60 0.17
N PHE A 137 6.36 -0.01 0.70
CA PHE A 137 6.50 -1.19 1.55
C PHE A 137 6.98 -2.40 0.74
N THR A 138 6.53 -2.55 -0.50
CA THR A 138 7.07 -3.56 -1.43
C THR A 138 8.57 -3.37 -1.65
N LEU A 139 9.02 -2.13 -1.83
CA LEU A 139 10.43 -1.77 -1.99
C LEU A 139 11.24 -2.05 -0.72
N ARG A 140 10.71 -1.70 0.45
CA ARG A 140 11.35 -1.95 1.75
C ARG A 140 11.58 -3.44 1.97
N ASP A 141 10.60 -4.26 1.61
CA ASP A 141 10.63 -5.70 1.82
C ASP A 141 11.65 -6.40 0.90
N LEU A 142 12.16 -5.75 -0.16
CA LEU A 142 13.27 -6.27 -0.98
C LEU A 142 14.57 -6.45 -0.20
N ALA A 143 14.76 -5.73 0.91
CA ALA A 143 15.93 -5.92 1.78
C ALA A 143 16.01 -7.34 2.38
N ALA A 144 14.88 -8.07 2.41
CA ALA A 144 14.84 -9.48 2.80
C ALA A 144 15.43 -10.42 1.73
N LEU A 145 15.43 -9.99 0.46
CA LEU A 145 16.02 -10.75 -0.66
C LEU A 145 17.54 -10.55 -0.72
N ASP A 146 17.97 -9.29 -0.67
CA ASP A 146 19.38 -8.92 -0.57
C ASP A 146 19.50 -7.67 0.33
N PRO A 147 20.34 -7.69 1.38
CA PRO A 147 20.53 -6.54 2.26
C PRO A 147 21.01 -5.26 1.54
N MET A 148 21.55 -5.36 0.32
CA MET A 148 21.92 -4.22 -0.51
C MET A 148 20.71 -3.46 -1.08
N TYR A 149 19.53 -4.08 -1.14
CA TYR A 149 18.29 -3.50 -1.68
C TYR A 149 17.58 -2.62 -0.66
N GLN A 150 18.28 -1.58 -0.20
CA GLN A 150 17.75 -0.61 0.74
C GLN A 150 17.64 0.76 0.09
N PHE A 151 16.45 1.34 0.21
CA PHE A 151 16.13 2.65 -0.33
C PHE A 151 15.65 3.56 0.80
N SER A 152 16.13 4.80 0.80
CA SER A 152 15.70 5.77 1.81
C SER A 152 14.30 6.31 1.50
N LEU A 153 13.52 6.60 2.55
CA LEU A 153 12.22 7.27 2.39
C LEU A 153 12.36 8.61 1.65
N ASN A 154 13.42 9.38 1.95
CA ASN A 154 13.66 10.67 1.30
C ASN A 154 13.84 10.53 -0.22
N TRP A 155 14.60 9.52 -0.68
CA TRP A 155 14.73 9.24 -2.10
C TRP A 155 13.39 8.88 -2.73
N PHE A 156 12.60 8.03 -2.08
CA PHE A 156 11.28 7.63 -2.55
C PHE A 156 10.32 8.82 -2.66
N VAL A 157 10.28 9.67 -1.63
CA VAL A 157 9.45 10.89 -1.60
C VAL A 157 9.86 11.85 -2.72
N ASN A 158 11.15 12.05 -2.95
CA ASN A 158 11.63 12.88 -4.06
C ASN A 158 11.25 12.30 -5.43
N LEU A 159 11.35 10.98 -5.60
CA LEU A 159 10.92 10.32 -6.82
C LEU A 159 9.41 10.48 -7.07
N PHE A 160 8.62 10.42 -5.99
CA PHE A 160 7.18 10.64 -6.03
C PHE A 160 6.83 12.09 -6.41
N SER A 161 7.44 13.09 -5.75
CA SER A 161 7.30 14.51 -6.13
C SER A 161 7.66 14.75 -7.60
N ASN A 162 8.83 14.25 -8.04
CA ASN A 162 9.24 14.37 -9.44
C ASN A 162 8.23 13.71 -10.39
N SER A 163 7.58 12.63 -9.98
CA SER A 163 6.56 11.96 -10.79
C SER A 163 5.25 12.74 -10.87
N ILE A 164 4.89 13.48 -9.82
CA ILE A 164 3.74 14.38 -9.84
C ILE A 164 3.95 15.51 -10.85
N ASP A 165 5.15 16.09 -10.86
CA ASP A 165 5.50 17.21 -11.72
C ASP A 165 5.60 16.82 -13.20
N ASN A 166 6.15 15.64 -13.50
CA ASN A 166 6.42 15.19 -14.87
C ASN A 166 5.32 14.32 -15.50
N SER A 167 4.29 13.94 -14.75
CA SER A 167 3.18 13.14 -15.27
C SER A 167 2.23 13.96 -16.14
N GLU A 168 1.56 13.28 -17.07
CA GLU A 168 0.58 13.89 -17.96
C GLU A 168 -0.56 14.56 -17.18
N LYS A 169 -0.82 15.82 -17.51
CA LYS A 169 -1.90 16.60 -16.89
C LYS A 169 -3.22 16.22 -17.56
N ALA A 170 -4.27 16.10 -16.75
CA ALA A 170 -5.63 15.82 -17.22
C ALA A 170 -6.61 16.75 -16.50
N SER A 171 -7.70 17.11 -17.18
CA SER A 171 -8.76 17.97 -16.61
C SER A 171 -9.64 17.22 -15.62
N GLU A 172 -9.94 15.96 -15.93
CA GLU A 172 -10.77 15.09 -15.09
C GLU A 172 -9.92 14.40 -14.03
N LEU A 173 -10.42 14.39 -12.79
CA LEU A 173 -9.70 13.79 -11.67
C LEU A 173 -9.37 12.31 -11.91
N PRO A 174 -10.29 11.42 -12.37
CA PRO A 174 -9.97 10.01 -12.59
C PRO A 174 -8.81 9.79 -13.57
N ASP A 175 -8.79 10.53 -14.67
CA ASP A 175 -7.72 10.45 -15.67
C ASP A 175 -6.40 10.97 -15.11
N ARG A 176 -6.44 12.04 -14.31
CA ARG A 176 -5.25 12.56 -13.61
C ARG A 176 -4.69 11.56 -12.61
N LEU A 177 -5.54 10.89 -11.82
CA LEU A 177 -5.12 9.86 -10.86
C LEU A 177 -4.45 8.69 -11.58
N ASN A 178 -5.02 8.23 -12.70
CA ASN A 178 -4.44 7.16 -13.52
C ASN A 178 -3.07 7.56 -14.09
N ALA A 179 -2.93 8.80 -14.59
CA ALA A 179 -1.67 9.31 -15.11
C ALA A 179 -0.59 9.40 -14.01
N LEU A 180 -0.95 9.89 -12.82
CA LEU A 180 -0.07 9.94 -11.66
C LEU A 180 0.42 8.55 -11.24
N GLN A 181 -0.51 7.61 -11.04
CA GLN A 181 -0.20 6.24 -10.65
C GLN A 181 0.67 5.54 -11.69
N SER A 182 0.31 5.66 -12.97
CA SER A 182 1.05 5.01 -14.07
C SER A 182 2.47 5.56 -14.19
N HIS A 183 2.63 6.89 -14.22
CA HIS A 183 3.94 7.50 -14.31
C HIS A 183 4.82 7.16 -13.10
N PHE A 184 4.27 7.26 -11.89
CA PHE A 184 5.03 6.94 -10.68
C PHE A 184 5.44 5.46 -10.63
N THR A 185 4.53 4.54 -10.95
CA THR A 185 4.80 3.09 -10.95
C THR A 185 5.93 2.73 -11.91
N LEU A 186 5.90 3.30 -13.12
CA LEU A 186 6.95 3.09 -14.13
C LEU A 186 8.28 3.73 -13.73
N SER A 187 8.24 4.97 -13.22
CA SER A 187 9.42 5.68 -12.75
C SER A 187 10.10 4.92 -11.61
N LEU A 188 9.33 4.45 -10.63
CA LEU A 188 9.82 3.62 -9.53
C LEU A 188 10.44 2.32 -10.05
N TYR A 189 9.72 1.60 -10.91
CA TYR A 189 10.22 0.35 -11.48
C TYR A 189 11.57 0.54 -12.19
N HIS A 190 11.66 1.50 -13.11
CA HIS A 190 12.89 1.73 -13.85
C HIS A 190 14.05 2.10 -12.93
N ASN A 191 13.83 3.01 -11.98
CA ASN A 191 14.88 3.45 -11.07
C ASN A 191 15.33 2.35 -10.10
N VAL A 192 14.44 1.45 -9.67
CA VAL A 192 14.82 0.33 -8.81
C VAL A 192 15.54 -0.74 -9.62
N CYS A 193 15.02 -1.10 -10.79
CA CYS A 193 15.61 -2.13 -11.65
C CYS A 193 17.00 -1.79 -12.20
N THR A 194 17.42 -0.52 -12.20
CA THR A 194 18.83 -0.19 -12.52
C THR A 194 19.79 -0.65 -11.42
N GLY A 195 19.32 -0.77 -10.17
CA GLY A 195 20.12 -1.21 -9.02
C GLY A 195 19.96 -2.70 -8.66
N LEU A 196 18.99 -3.41 -9.24
CA LEU A 196 18.76 -4.84 -8.97
C LEU A 196 19.60 -5.76 -9.86
N PHE A 197 19.98 -6.92 -9.33
CA PHE A 197 20.53 -8.00 -10.14
C PHE A 197 19.45 -8.56 -11.08
N GLU A 198 19.86 -9.05 -12.25
CA GLU A 198 18.95 -9.56 -13.27
C GLU A 198 18.01 -10.66 -12.74
N LYS A 199 18.54 -11.56 -11.90
CA LYS A 199 17.79 -12.64 -11.27
C LYS A 199 16.63 -12.15 -10.37
N ASP A 200 16.73 -10.94 -9.83
CA ASP A 200 15.81 -10.41 -8.81
C ASP A 200 14.76 -9.46 -9.41
N LYS A 201 14.97 -8.98 -10.65
CA LYS A 201 14.04 -8.06 -11.33
C LYS A 201 12.65 -8.66 -11.50
N LEU A 202 12.55 -9.92 -11.91
CA LEU A 202 11.25 -10.58 -12.10
C LEU A 202 10.49 -10.71 -10.78
N VAL A 203 11.20 -11.05 -9.69
CA VAL A 203 10.62 -11.14 -8.35
C VAL A 203 10.05 -9.78 -7.94
N PHE A 204 10.80 -8.71 -8.14
CA PHE A 204 10.34 -7.35 -7.85
C PHE A 204 9.11 -6.96 -8.69
N SER A 205 9.15 -7.16 -10.01
CA SER A 205 8.00 -6.88 -10.88
C SER A 205 6.75 -7.64 -10.44
N PHE A 206 6.92 -8.91 -10.10
CA PHE A 206 5.83 -9.76 -9.66
C PHE A 206 5.24 -9.30 -8.33
N LEU A 207 6.08 -8.99 -7.33
CA LEU A 207 5.65 -8.48 -6.03
C LEU A 207 4.91 -7.14 -6.16
N MET A 208 5.39 -6.21 -7.00
CA MET A 208 4.68 -4.96 -7.28
C MET A 208 3.28 -5.23 -7.84
N CYS A 209 3.18 -6.06 -8.88
CA CYS A 209 1.90 -6.38 -9.50
C CYS A 209 0.93 -7.05 -8.51
N VAL A 210 1.38 -8.06 -7.78
CA VAL A 210 0.54 -8.79 -6.82
C VAL A 210 0.10 -7.88 -5.68
N ASN A 211 0.99 -7.08 -5.08
CA ASN A 211 0.61 -6.21 -3.97
C ASN A 211 -0.38 -5.12 -4.38
N LEU A 212 -0.26 -4.58 -5.60
CA LEU A 212 -1.26 -3.66 -6.16
C LEU A 212 -2.61 -4.36 -6.40
N GLN A 213 -2.61 -5.53 -7.02
CA GLN A 213 -3.84 -6.29 -7.29
C GLN A 213 -4.52 -6.78 -5.99
N ARG A 214 -3.76 -7.11 -4.94
CA ARG A 214 -4.29 -7.43 -3.62
C ARG A 214 -4.98 -6.23 -2.97
N ALA A 215 -4.41 -5.04 -3.10
CA ALA A 215 -5.04 -3.81 -2.60
C ALA A 215 -6.35 -3.48 -3.33
N GLU A 216 -6.43 -3.79 -4.63
CA GLU A 216 -7.65 -3.69 -5.43
C GLU A 216 -8.64 -4.85 -5.21
N LYS A 217 -8.29 -5.85 -4.39
CA LYS A 217 -9.07 -7.09 -4.15
C LYS A 217 -9.27 -7.96 -5.39
N ASN A 218 -8.41 -7.81 -6.40
CA ASN A 218 -8.40 -8.67 -7.58
C ASN A 218 -7.62 -9.97 -7.37
N VAL A 219 -6.83 -10.04 -6.29
CA VAL A 219 -6.11 -11.24 -5.84
C VAL A 219 -6.54 -11.54 -4.42
N ASP A 220 -7.00 -12.76 -4.18
CA ASP A 220 -7.35 -13.24 -2.85
C ASP A 220 -6.10 -13.66 -2.06
N ASP A 221 -6.10 -13.40 -0.75
CA ASP A 221 -4.97 -13.71 0.12
C ASP A 221 -4.74 -15.22 0.28
N ALA A 222 -5.80 -16.05 0.21
CA ALA A 222 -5.65 -17.50 0.23
C ALA A 222 -5.07 -18.02 -1.08
N GLU A 223 -5.46 -17.45 -2.23
CA GLU A 223 -4.85 -17.77 -3.53
C GLU A 223 -3.36 -17.41 -3.54
N TRP A 224 -2.99 -16.23 -3.02
CA TRP A 224 -1.60 -15.81 -2.89
C TRP A 224 -0.80 -16.73 -1.96
N LEU A 225 -1.33 -17.05 -0.78
CA LEU A 225 -0.67 -17.95 0.16
C LEU A 225 -0.51 -19.36 -0.43
N PHE A 226 -1.51 -19.85 -1.16
CA PHE A 226 -1.44 -21.12 -1.87
C PHE A 226 -0.34 -21.09 -2.93
N LEU A 227 -0.25 -20.03 -3.73
CA LEU A 227 0.81 -19.89 -4.73
C LEU A 227 2.22 -19.92 -4.10
N LEU A 228 2.40 -19.45 -2.86
CA LEU A 228 3.70 -19.48 -2.20
C LEU A 228 4.01 -20.84 -1.55
N THR A 229 3.02 -21.43 -0.88
CA THR A 229 3.21 -22.60 -0.02
C THR A 229 2.90 -23.93 -0.71
N GLY A 230 2.08 -23.92 -1.76
CA GLY A 230 1.61 -25.11 -2.48
C GLY A 230 0.56 -25.94 -1.72
N GLY A 231 0.00 -25.40 -0.64
CA GLY A 231 -0.79 -26.16 0.32
C GLY A 231 0.14 -27.02 1.18
N VAL A 232 0.11 -26.83 2.50
CA VAL A 232 0.97 -27.61 3.41
C VAL A 232 0.47 -29.06 3.42
N ALA A 233 1.15 -29.93 2.66
CA ALA A 233 0.81 -31.34 2.52
C ALA A 233 1.10 -32.10 3.83
N LEU A 234 0.10 -32.18 4.71
CA LEU A 234 0.15 -32.97 5.94
C LEU A 234 -0.84 -34.14 5.96
N SER A 235 -1.66 -34.32 4.92
CA SER A 235 -2.54 -35.48 4.78
C SER A 235 -2.70 -35.91 3.33
N THR A 236 -2.80 -37.22 3.10
CA THR A 236 -3.27 -37.82 1.84
C THR A 236 -4.62 -37.21 1.47
N GLY A 237 -4.75 -36.75 0.22
CA GLY A 237 -5.96 -36.11 -0.25
C GLY A 237 -7.17 -37.06 -0.31
N PRO A 238 -8.37 -36.51 -0.56
CA PRO A 238 -9.63 -37.24 -0.42
C PRO A 238 -9.86 -38.34 -1.47
N SER A 239 -9.12 -38.32 -2.59
CA SER A 239 -9.31 -39.23 -3.73
C SER A 239 -7.99 -39.78 -4.32
N PRO A 240 -7.99 -40.98 -4.91
CA PRO A 240 -6.82 -41.49 -5.63
C PRO A 240 -6.57 -40.69 -6.91
N ASN A 241 -5.34 -40.75 -7.41
CA ASN A 241 -4.96 -40.13 -8.68
C ASN A 241 -5.75 -40.74 -9.85
N PRO A 242 -6.51 -39.92 -10.61
CA PRO A 242 -7.32 -40.39 -11.73
C PRO A 242 -6.49 -40.74 -12.96
N ALA A 243 -5.25 -40.26 -13.06
CA ALA A 243 -4.38 -40.46 -14.22
C ALA A 243 -2.93 -40.79 -13.84
N PRO A 244 -2.68 -41.93 -13.17
CA PRO A 244 -1.35 -42.31 -12.70
C PRO A 244 -0.35 -42.58 -13.84
N GLU A 245 -0.82 -42.73 -15.08
CA GLU A 245 0.01 -42.99 -16.26
C GLU A 245 0.89 -41.79 -16.65
N TRP A 246 0.42 -40.56 -16.41
CA TRP A 246 1.12 -39.34 -16.83
C TRP A 246 1.21 -38.26 -15.73
N LEU A 247 0.30 -38.27 -14.74
CA LEU A 247 0.30 -37.29 -13.65
C LEU A 247 1.04 -37.83 -12.42
N PRO A 248 2.12 -37.18 -11.96
CA PRO A 248 2.79 -37.57 -10.72
C PRO A 248 1.88 -37.42 -9.50
N GLU A 249 2.00 -38.36 -8.55
CA GLU A 249 1.21 -38.34 -7.31
C GLU A 249 1.40 -37.04 -6.50
N THR A 250 2.60 -36.46 -6.53
CA THR A 250 2.89 -35.18 -5.87
C THR A 250 2.13 -34.02 -6.49
N SER A 251 1.99 -33.99 -7.82
CA SER A 251 1.20 -32.99 -8.53
C SER A 251 -0.29 -33.18 -8.25
N TRP A 252 -0.77 -34.43 -8.24
CA TRP A 252 -2.15 -34.73 -7.89
C TRP A 252 -2.51 -34.28 -6.48
N GLN A 253 -1.66 -34.55 -5.49
CA GLN A 253 -1.86 -34.08 -4.11
C GLN A 253 -2.02 -32.55 -4.05
N GLN A 254 -1.19 -31.79 -4.77
CA GLN A 254 -1.30 -30.34 -4.83
C GLN A 254 -2.57 -29.86 -5.56
N ILE A 255 -2.95 -30.53 -6.65
CA ILE A 255 -4.22 -30.26 -7.35
C ILE A 255 -5.39 -30.47 -6.40
N GLN A 256 -5.38 -31.55 -5.61
CA GLN A 256 -6.42 -31.79 -4.63
C GLN A 256 -6.52 -30.63 -3.65
N TRP A 257 -5.42 -30.05 -3.18
CA TRP A 257 -5.45 -28.89 -2.27
C TRP A 257 -6.05 -27.62 -2.89
N LEU A 258 -6.16 -27.52 -4.21
CA LEU A 258 -6.91 -26.41 -4.85
C LEU A 258 -8.37 -26.38 -4.39
N HIS A 259 -8.94 -27.49 -3.90
CA HIS A 259 -10.31 -27.50 -3.37
C HIS A 259 -10.51 -26.58 -2.14
N CYS A 260 -9.43 -26.26 -1.42
CA CYS A 260 -9.47 -25.34 -0.29
C CYS A 260 -9.69 -23.88 -0.73
N LEU A 261 -9.47 -23.58 -2.01
CA LEU A 261 -9.75 -22.28 -2.59
C LEU A 261 -11.22 -22.28 -3.08
N PRO A 262 -12.09 -21.41 -2.54
CA PRO A 262 -13.50 -21.40 -2.92
C PRO A 262 -13.73 -21.24 -4.43
N SER A 263 -12.86 -20.47 -5.10
CA SER A 263 -12.87 -20.23 -6.55
C SER A 263 -12.51 -21.46 -7.38
N LEU A 264 -11.73 -22.41 -6.84
CA LEU A 264 -11.19 -23.56 -7.56
C LEU A 264 -11.73 -24.92 -7.06
N LYS A 265 -12.74 -24.90 -6.19
CA LYS A 265 -13.33 -26.13 -5.62
C LYS A 265 -13.87 -27.08 -6.68
N HIS A 266 -14.51 -26.55 -7.72
CA HIS A 266 -15.09 -27.33 -8.81
C HIS A 266 -14.04 -27.93 -9.74
N LEU A 267 -12.90 -27.26 -9.90
CA LEU A 267 -11.82 -27.70 -10.79
C LEU A 267 -11.30 -29.08 -10.41
N VAL A 268 -11.19 -29.40 -9.11
CA VAL A 268 -10.72 -30.71 -8.65
C VAL A 268 -11.69 -31.84 -9.01
N MET A 269 -13.00 -31.55 -9.02
CA MET A 269 -14.03 -32.53 -9.39
C MET A 269 -14.06 -32.75 -10.90
N GLU A 270 -14.02 -31.66 -11.67
CA GLU A 270 -14.03 -31.66 -13.15
C GLU A 270 -12.72 -32.20 -13.75
N PHE A 271 -11.61 -32.17 -12.99
CA PHE A 271 -10.33 -32.66 -13.47
C PHE A 271 -10.40 -34.11 -13.98
N ALA A 272 -11.13 -34.97 -13.28
CA ALA A 272 -11.31 -36.37 -13.65
C ALA A 272 -12.22 -36.57 -14.87
N GLU A 273 -13.05 -35.59 -15.22
CA GLU A 273 -13.97 -35.63 -16.36
C GLU A 273 -13.27 -35.22 -17.67
N HIS A 274 -12.24 -34.37 -17.59
CA HIS A 274 -11.53 -33.79 -18.74
C HIS A 274 -10.05 -34.22 -18.85
N LEU A 275 -9.73 -35.47 -18.51
CA LEU A 275 -8.33 -35.95 -18.41
C LEU A 275 -7.49 -35.76 -19.68
N GLU A 276 -8.04 -36.01 -20.87
CA GLU A 276 -7.29 -35.85 -22.13
C GLU A 276 -6.95 -34.39 -22.44
N GLU A 277 -7.84 -33.46 -22.09
CA GLU A 277 -7.59 -32.03 -22.28
C GLU A 277 -6.54 -31.53 -21.28
N TRP A 278 -6.60 -31.98 -20.02
CA TRP A 278 -5.58 -31.69 -19.00
C TRP A 278 -4.22 -32.31 -19.35
N ARG A 279 -4.22 -33.49 -19.96
CA ARG A 279 -3.03 -34.12 -20.49
C ARG A 279 -2.41 -33.28 -21.60
N ALA A 280 -3.21 -32.73 -22.52
CA ALA A 280 -2.70 -31.83 -23.56
C ALA A 280 -2.01 -30.58 -22.97
N VAL A 281 -2.57 -30.00 -21.90
CA VAL A 281 -1.91 -28.90 -21.16
C VAL A 281 -0.63 -29.39 -20.48
N PHE A 282 -0.66 -30.55 -19.84
CA PHE A 282 0.51 -31.12 -19.15
C PHE A 282 1.66 -31.44 -20.12
N GLU A 283 1.36 -31.93 -21.32
CA GLU A 283 2.36 -32.28 -22.35
C GLU A 283 2.79 -31.05 -23.20
N SER A 284 2.05 -29.94 -23.16
CA SER A 284 2.39 -28.72 -23.90
C SER A 284 3.75 -28.13 -23.48
N GLU A 285 4.48 -27.56 -24.43
CA GLU A 285 5.72 -26.82 -24.16
C GLU A 285 5.44 -25.44 -23.56
N THR A 286 4.26 -24.88 -23.81
CA THR A 286 3.82 -23.56 -23.36
C THR A 286 2.47 -23.61 -22.65
N PRO A 287 2.34 -24.38 -21.55
CA PRO A 287 1.07 -24.59 -20.86
C PRO A 287 0.45 -23.28 -20.34
N GLN A 288 1.27 -22.27 -20.07
CA GLN A 288 0.79 -20.95 -19.61
C GLN A 288 0.04 -20.14 -20.68
N LYS A 289 0.13 -20.53 -21.95
CA LYS A 289 -0.59 -19.92 -23.08
C LYS A 289 -1.78 -20.75 -23.55
N GLU A 290 -1.86 -22.00 -23.12
CA GLU A 290 -2.96 -22.88 -23.48
C GLU A 290 -4.24 -22.41 -22.78
N THR A 291 -5.36 -22.58 -23.46
CA THR A 291 -6.65 -22.46 -22.80
C THR A 291 -6.82 -23.65 -21.88
N ILE A 292 -6.91 -23.39 -20.57
CA ILE A 292 -7.24 -24.45 -19.62
C ILE A 292 -8.57 -25.09 -20.01
N PRO A 293 -8.66 -26.44 -20.01
CA PRO A 293 -9.90 -27.19 -20.13
C PRO A 293 -10.90 -26.63 -19.12
N SER A 294 -11.85 -25.92 -19.67
CA SER A 294 -12.92 -25.22 -18.98
C SER A 294 -13.81 -26.21 -18.24
N ILE A 295 -14.15 -26.04 -16.95
CA ILE A 295 -15.21 -25.15 -16.45
C ILE A 295 -16.09 -24.48 -17.54
N LYS A 296 -16.51 -25.24 -18.57
CA LYS A 296 -17.35 -24.71 -19.68
C LYS A 296 -18.84 -24.95 -19.45
N GLU A 297 -19.22 -25.64 -18.38
CA GLU A 297 -20.62 -25.90 -18.07
C GLU A 297 -20.95 -25.38 -16.66
N GLY A 298 -20.92 -24.05 -16.46
CA GLY A 298 -21.63 -23.44 -15.32
C GLY A 298 -21.01 -22.21 -14.64
N GLN A 299 -19.74 -21.86 -14.87
CA GLN A 299 -19.20 -20.56 -14.43
C GLN A 299 -19.20 -19.57 -15.60
N GLU A 300 -19.95 -18.46 -15.46
CA GLU A 300 -20.02 -17.39 -16.47
C GLU A 300 -18.70 -16.59 -16.64
N VAL A 301 -17.68 -16.83 -15.80
CA VAL A 301 -16.45 -16.02 -15.72
C VAL A 301 -15.19 -16.88 -15.87
N PRO A 302 -14.26 -16.54 -16.78
CA PRO A 302 -12.99 -17.26 -16.93
C PRO A 302 -12.12 -17.15 -15.67
N LEU A 303 -11.27 -18.15 -15.44
CA LEU A 303 -10.29 -18.14 -14.34
C LEU A 303 -9.47 -16.85 -14.32
N SER A 304 -9.26 -16.30 -13.12
CA SER A 304 -8.37 -15.17 -12.92
C SER A 304 -6.92 -15.56 -13.26
N ARG A 305 -6.07 -14.59 -13.59
CA ARG A 305 -4.66 -14.86 -13.87
C ARG A 305 -3.92 -15.43 -12.65
N MET A 306 -4.36 -15.10 -11.43
CA MET A 306 -3.79 -15.67 -10.20
C MET A 306 -4.21 -17.13 -10.01
N GLN A 307 -5.48 -17.44 -10.31
CA GLN A 307 -5.99 -18.80 -10.29
C GLN A 307 -5.26 -19.69 -11.31
N LEU A 308 -5.02 -19.17 -12.51
CA LEU A 308 -4.20 -19.84 -13.53
C LEU A 308 -2.78 -20.13 -13.03
N LEU A 309 -2.13 -19.19 -12.32
CA LEU A 309 -0.82 -19.43 -11.70
C LEU A 309 -0.87 -20.55 -10.65
N CYS A 310 -1.92 -20.60 -9.82
CA CYS A 310 -2.09 -21.66 -8.83
C CYS A 310 -2.23 -23.04 -9.49
N VAL A 311 -3.03 -23.14 -10.55
CA VAL A 311 -3.22 -24.39 -11.31
C VAL A 311 -1.92 -24.84 -11.98
N LEU A 312 -1.22 -23.92 -12.65
CA LEU A 312 0.06 -24.21 -13.31
C LEU A 312 1.15 -24.60 -12.31
N ARG A 313 1.16 -24.02 -11.11
CA ARG A 313 2.08 -24.41 -10.04
C ARG A 313 1.93 -25.90 -9.68
N CYS A 314 0.71 -26.41 -9.67
CA CYS A 314 0.44 -27.82 -9.35
C CYS A 314 0.76 -28.76 -10.53
N LEU A 315 0.40 -28.36 -11.75
CA LEU A 315 0.55 -29.21 -12.95
C LEU A 315 1.96 -29.18 -13.55
N ARG A 316 2.52 -27.99 -13.75
CA ARG A 316 3.78 -27.75 -14.46
C ARG A 316 4.64 -26.72 -13.69
N PRO A 317 5.19 -27.10 -12.53
CA PRO A 317 5.99 -26.21 -11.69
C PRO A 317 7.22 -25.64 -12.43
N ASP A 318 7.74 -26.37 -13.43
CA ASP A 318 8.84 -25.93 -14.30
C ASP A 318 8.49 -24.71 -15.17
N LYS A 319 7.21 -24.46 -15.42
CA LYS A 319 6.71 -23.36 -16.27
C LYS A 319 6.18 -22.17 -15.48
N VAL A 320 6.19 -22.23 -14.15
CA VAL A 320 5.70 -21.13 -13.27
C VAL A 320 6.43 -19.83 -13.54
N VAL A 321 7.74 -19.86 -13.80
CA VAL A 321 8.50 -18.64 -14.11
C VAL A 321 7.98 -17.95 -15.38
N ALA A 322 7.69 -18.73 -16.43
CA ALA A 322 7.11 -18.20 -17.66
C ALA A 322 5.69 -17.67 -17.44
N ALA A 323 4.88 -18.38 -16.65
CA ALA A 323 3.54 -17.94 -16.28
C ALA A 323 3.56 -16.63 -15.48
N VAL A 324 4.54 -16.45 -14.58
CA VAL A 324 4.74 -15.20 -13.82
C VAL A 324 5.13 -14.06 -14.76
N GLN A 325 5.97 -14.29 -15.77
CA GLN A 325 6.29 -13.28 -16.79
C GLN A 325 5.05 -12.85 -17.56
N ASP A 326 4.17 -13.79 -17.93
CA ASP A 326 2.91 -13.50 -18.61
C ASP A 326 1.92 -12.78 -17.69
N TYR A 327 1.88 -13.13 -16.39
CA TYR A 327 1.10 -12.42 -15.37
C TYR A 327 1.51 -10.95 -15.27
N VAL A 328 2.81 -10.69 -15.09
CA VAL A 328 3.36 -9.32 -15.02
C VAL A 328 3.07 -8.54 -16.30
N ALA A 329 3.26 -9.17 -17.47
CA ALA A 329 3.00 -8.54 -18.76
C ALA A 329 1.51 -8.21 -18.97
N GLY A 330 0.62 -9.00 -18.38
CA GLY A 330 -0.82 -8.79 -18.50
C GLY A 330 -1.38 -7.75 -17.53
N VAL A 331 -0.89 -7.68 -16.29
CA VAL A 331 -1.46 -6.83 -15.23
C VAL A 331 -1.19 -5.35 -15.50
N HIS A 332 -0.03 -5.01 -16.05
CA HIS A 332 0.23 -3.65 -16.53
C HIS A 332 -0.22 -3.52 -17.99
N ARG A 333 -0.98 -2.47 -18.34
CA ARG A 333 -1.48 -2.21 -19.70
C ARG A 333 -0.35 -1.85 -20.68
N GLY A 334 0.50 -2.83 -20.99
CA GLY A 334 1.59 -2.75 -21.95
C GLY A 334 2.96 -2.95 -21.31
N ALA A 335 3.69 -3.95 -21.82
CA ALA A 335 5.15 -4.19 -21.94
C ALA A 335 6.24 -3.50 -21.06
N ALA A 336 5.94 -2.49 -20.26
CA ALA A 336 6.90 -1.59 -19.63
C ALA A 336 7.58 -2.14 -18.37
N LEU A 337 7.00 -3.14 -17.71
CA LEU A 337 7.61 -3.84 -16.57
C LEU A 337 8.39 -5.10 -16.98
N ARG A 338 8.62 -5.32 -18.28
CA ARG A 338 9.50 -6.40 -18.73
C ARG A 338 10.96 -6.01 -18.45
N PRO A 339 11.79 -6.89 -17.87
CA PRO A 339 13.23 -6.72 -17.92
C PRO A 339 13.64 -6.63 -19.40
N GLY A 340 14.25 -5.50 -19.81
CA GLY A 340 14.72 -5.34 -21.19
C GLY A 340 15.79 -6.39 -21.54
N PRO A 341 15.92 -6.79 -22.81
CA PRO A 341 16.99 -7.70 -23.21
C PRO A 341 18.34 -7.01 -22.97
N HIS A 342 19.19 -7.67 -22.18
CA HIS A 342 20.59 -7.35 -21.88
C HIS A 342 21.07 -5.94 -22.29
N LEU A 343 20.97 -4.98 -21.37
CA LEU A 343 21.71 -3.72 -21.49
C LEU A 343 23.21 -4.01 -21.31
N HIS A 344 23.89 -4.28 -22.42
CA HIS A 344 25.34 -4.19 -22.47
C HIS A 344 25.77 -2.75 -22.13
N ARG A 345 26.50 -2.62 -21.01
CA ARG A 345 27.33 -1.47 -20.60
C ARG A 345 26.64 -0.09 -20.62
N LEU A 346 26.11 0.31 -19.46
CA LEU A 346 26.15 1.73 -19.09
C LEU A 346 27.50 2.04 -18.41
N PRO A 347 28.10 3.22 -18.62
CA PRO A 347 29.34 3.60 -17.97
C PRO A 347 29.08 3.74 -16.48
N LEU A 348 29.92 3.10 -15.66
CA LEU A 348 29.96 3.32 -14.22
C LEU A 348 30.15 4.83 -13.97
N LEU A 349 29.14 5.50 -13.41
CA LEU A 349 29.34 6.81 -12.81
C LEU A 349 30.39 6.65 -11.71
N PRO A 350 31.39 7.55 -11.62
CA PRO A 350 32.39 7.48 -10.57
C PRO A 350 31.70 7.65 -9.21
N PRO A 351 32.20 6.97 -8.15
CA PRO A 351 31.60 7.06 -6.83
C PRO A 351 31.65 8.51 -6.32
N PRO A 352 30.65 8.96 -5.55
CA PRO A 352 30.68 10.28 -4.94
C PRO A 352 31.89 10.37 -4.02
N HIS A 353 32.67 11.45 -4.15
CA HIS A 353 33.79 11.76 -3.28
C HIS A 353 33.31 11.82 -1.82
N LEU A 354 33.70 10.84 -1.01
CA LEU A 354 33.60 10.91 0.44
C LEU A 354 34.46 12.10 0.92
N PRO A 355 33.92 13.07 1.67
CA PRO A 355 34.73 14.13 2.25
C PRO A 355 35.72 13.50 3.26
N ALA A 356 36.99 13.80 3.05
CA ALA A 356 38.11 13.32 3.86
C ALA A 356 38.16 14.03 5.22
N HIS A 357 37.21 13.74 6.11
CA HIS A 357 37.31 14.11 7.53
C HIS A 357 36.69 13.03 8.43
N ALA A 358 37.39 11.90 8.55
CA ALA A 358 37.26 10.99 9.69
C ALA A 358 38.49 10.07 9.77
N ARG A 359 39.66 10.66 10.00
CA ARG A 359 40.79 9.99 10.65
C ARG A 359 41.31 10.90 11.75
N ARG A 360 40.78 10.74 12.96
CA ARG A 360 41.51 10.82 14.21
C ARG A 360 40.89 9.83 15.18
#